data_AF-S2KKF8-F1
#
_entry.id   AF-S2KKF8-F1
#
_cell.length_a   1.000
_cell.length_b   1.000
_cell.length_c   1.000
_cell.angle_alpha   90.00
_cell.angle_beta   90.00
_cell.angle_gamma   90.00
#
_symmetry.space_group_name_H-M   'P 1'
#
loop_
_entity.id
_entity.type
_entity.pdbx_description
1 polymer ?
#
loop_
_entity_poly.entity_id
_entity_poly.type
_entity_poly.pdbx_seq_one_letter_code
_entity_poly.pdbx_strand_id
1 'polypeptide(L)'
;MQGLSARIAVDVSAAAAQRALERAGVPVVQIMVCHSEEEALEAWKSGRYIAAGSIDTVIGLPFDILVESTGIPEAGAQHAYTAIMAGKHVGIATKETESVVGPYLTHLARRKGLVFTPLDGDQPSLLIGLVTWAKTLGFEIVAAGKSSEYDFIWDEQRQHILCNGESYPAPAMTNLWSLPEGAERESVAARAAALEAIPLISVPDLCEMANVANATGLLPDCPEFHATVLRIPEVPTVLDTIENGGVLSGTGRLEVFNCLRKPDEVSFAGGVFVVVRCEDDAAWELLRGKGHILSRSGQSAMIYLPRHLLGLEAPVSLLDAVQNGLVSGGGEATAPRIDLVARATCALPAGHTFEMRGHHRNIEGLRPEAHPARSLDPDGAVPFYLLPGARLRRNIAAHDIIPFSALKVADSTLLRLRREQDEIFQRVMS
;
A
#
# COMPACT_ATOMS: atom_id res chain seq x y z
N MET A 1 -18.97 -18.05 5.91
CA MET A 1 -18.88 -17.30 7.18
C MET A 1 -20.30 -16.88 7.55
N GLN A 2 -20.71 -16.95 8.81
CA GLN A 2 -22.05 -16.49 9.20
C GLN A 2 -22.16 -14.98 8.88
N GLY A 3 -23.22 -14.57 8.19
CA GLY A 3 -23.43 -13.17 7.82
C GLY A 3 -22.75 -12.70 6.53
N LEU A 4 -22.03 -13.57 5.80
CA LEU A 4 -21.39 -13.22 4.52
C LEU A 4 -21.66 -14.26 3.43
N SER A 5 -22.00 -13.78 2.24
CA SER A 5 -22.23 -14.61 1.04
C SER A 5 -21.49 -14.03 -0.17
N ALA A 6 -20.51 -14.77 -0.68
CA ALA A 6 -19.75 -14.42 -1.89
C ALA A 6 -20.30 -15.19 -3.10
N ARG A 7 -21.52 -14.83 -3.55
CA ARG A 7 -22.22 -15.52 -4.64
C ARG A 7 -21.91 -15.00 -6.03
N ILE A 8 -21.32 -13.82 -6.14
CA ILE A 8 -21.07 -13.13 -7.41
C ILE A 8 -19.56 -13.09 -7.63
N ALA A 9 -19.12 -13.55 -8.80
CA ALA A 9 -17.75 -13.40 -9.27
C ALA A 9 -17.76 -12.69 -10.62
N VAL A 10 -16.88 -11.70 -10.76
CA VAL A 10 -16.64 -10.95 -12.00
C VAL A 10 -15.17 -11.06 -12.33
N ASP A 11 -14.86 -11.32 -13.58
CA ASP A 11 -13.49 -11.41 -14.10
C ASP A 11 -13.50 -10.90 -15.56
N VAL A 12 -12.36 -10.83 -16.23
CA VAL A 12 -12.21 -10.43 -17.64
C VAL A 12 -13.07 -11.26 -18.61
N SER A 13 -13.58 -12.41 -18.14
CA SER A 13 -14.59 -13.20 -18.85
C SER A 13 -15.44 -13.98 -17.84
N ALA A 14 -16.71 -14.22 -18.20
CA ALA A 14 -17.62 -15.01 -17.35
C ALA A 14 -17.08 -16.44 -17.10
N ALA A 15 -16.37 -17.01 -18.09
CA ALA A 15 -15.71 -18.30 -17.93
C ALA A 15 -14.55 -18.27 -16.92
N ALA A 16 -13.80 -17.17 -16.83
CA ALA A 16 -12.76 -16.99 -15.81
C ALA A 16 -13.37 -16.87 -14.41
N ALA A 17 -14.44 -16.07 -14.27
CA ALA A 17 -15.21 -15.97 -13.03
C ALA A 17 -15.77 -17.33 -12.57
N GLN A 18 -16.30 -18.14 -13.49
CA GLN A 18 -16.77 -19.49 -13.20
C GLN A 18 -15.63 -20.36 -12.64
N ARG A 19 -14.46 -20.36 -13.28
CA ARG A 19 -13.29 -21.12 -12.79
C ARG A 19 -12.84 -20.67 -11.41
N ALA A 20 -12.94 -19.38 -11.09
CA ALA A 20 -12.62 -18.87 -9.76
C ALA A 20 -13.58 -19.43 -8.69
N LEU A 21 -14.88 -19.45 -8.97
CA LEU A 21 -15.89 -20.06 -8.09
C LEU A 21 -15.67 -21.58 -7.91
N GLU A 22 -15.35 -22.30 -8.98
CA GLU A 22 -15.00 -23.72 -8.91
C GLU A 22 -13.79 -23.98 -8.02
N ARG A 23 -12.73 -23.17 -8.14
CA ARG A 23 -11.54 -23.24 -7.27
C ARG A 23 -11.85 -22.93 -5.81
N ALA A 24 -12.84 -22.08 -5.56
CA ALA A 24 -13.37 -21.81 -4.22
C ALA A 24 -14.25 -22.96 -3.66
N GLY A 25 -14.43 -24.04 -4.43
CA GLY A 25 -15.17 -25.23 -4.01
C GLY A 25 -16.67 -25.20 -4.36
N VAL A 26 -17.13 -24.23 -5.16
CA VAL A 26 -18.53 -24.17 -5.59
C VAL A 26 -18.79 -25.22 -6.68
N PRO A 27 -19.78 -26.11 -6.52
CA PRO A 27 -20.12 -27.10 -7.55
C PRO A 27 -20.64 -26.40 -8.82
N VAL A 28 -20.17 -26.81 -10.00
CA VAL A 28 -20.57 -26.25 -11.31
C VAL A 28 -22.09 -26.17 -11.49
N VAL A 29 -22.82 -27.18 -11.03
CA VAL A 29 -24.30 -27.24 -11.09
C VAL A 29 -24.99 -26.10 -10.33
N GLN A 30 -24.29 -25.45 -9.39
CA GLN A 30 -24.79 -24.30 -8.64
C GLN A 30 -24.39 -22.95 -9.25
N ILE A 31 -23.56 -22.93 -10.31
CA ILE A 31 -23.07 -21.72 -10.96
C ILE A 31 -23.87 -21.47 -12.24
N MET A 32 -24.30 -20.23 -12.42
CA MET A 32 -24.85 -19.72 -13.68
C MET A 32 -23.85 -18.74 -14.29
N VAL A 33 -23.45 -19.01 -15.52
CA VAL A 33 -22.65 -18.09 -16.34
C VAL A 33 -23.62 -17.09 -16.95
N CYS A 34 -23.45 -15.81 -16.65
CA CYS A 34 -24.36 -14.75 -17.02
C CYS A 34 -23.67 -13.76 -17.96
N HIS A 35 -24.36 -13.40 -19.04
CA HIS A 35 -23.92 -12.47 -20.07
C HIS A 35 -24.81 -11.22 -20.18
N SER A 36 -25.92 -11.17 -19.43
CA SER A 36 -26.81 -10.02 -19.35
C SER A 36 -27.35 -9.80 -17.93
N GLU A 37 -27.87 -8.59 -17.66
CA GLU A 37 -28.50 -8.27 -16.38
C GLU A 37 -29.70 -9.17 -16.08
N GLU A 38 -30.47 -9.54 -17.11
CA GLU A 38 -31.63 -10.43 -16.96
C GLU A 38 -31.21 -11.84 -16.52
N GLU A 39 -30.14 -12.38 -17.11
CA GLU A 39 -29.60 -13.69 -16.73
C GLU A 39 -29.05 -13.66 -15.30
N ALA A 40 -28.36 -12.59 -14.93
CA ALA A 40 -27.82 -12.41 -13.59
C ALA A 40 -28.95 -12.31 -12.55
N LEU A 41 -30.03 -11.58 -12.85
CA LEU A 41 -31.20 -11.45 -11.98
C LEU A 41 -31.92 -12.79 -11.82
N GLU A 42 -32.07 -13.58 -12.88
CA GLU A 42 -32.63 -14.92 -12.82
C GLU A 42 -31.78 -15.85 -11.94
N ALA A 43 -30.46 -15.84 -12.15
CA ALA A 43 -29.53 -16.59 -11.32
C ALA A 43 -29.62 -16.19 -9.83
N TRP A 44 -29.74 -14.89 -9.55
CA TRP A 44 -29.89 -14.36 -8.21
C TRP A 44 -31.14 -14.90 -7.52
N LYS A 45 -32.31 -14.78 -8.17
CA LYS A 45 -33.62 -15.26 -7.69
C LYS A 45 -33.64 -16.76 -7.47
N SER A 46 -32.96 -17.50 -8.34
CA SER A 46 -32.82 -18.96 -8.27
C SER A 46 -31.80 -19.45 -7.23
N GLY A 47 -31.17 -18.54 -6.46
CA GLY A 47 -30.21 -18.92 -5.41
C GLY A 47 -28.86 -19.42 -5.94
N ARG A 48 -28.58 -19.25 -7.25
CA ARG A 48 -27.33 -19.71 -7.88
C ARG A 48 -26.17 -18.76 -7.61
N TYR A 49 -24.96 -19.29 -7.72
CA TYR A 49 -23.76 -18.48 -7.88
C TYR A 49 -23.74 -17.89 -9.29
N ILE A 50 -23.15 -16.71 -9.43
CA ILE A 50 -23.20 -15.90 -10.64
C ILE A 50 -21.77 -15.65 -11.09
N ALA A 51 -21.46 -16.07 -12.31
CA ALA A 51 -20.19 -15.79 -12.96
C ALA A 51 -20.44 -14.84 -14.12
N ALA A 52 -19.82 -13.66 -14.11
CA ALA A 52 -20.00 -12.65 -15.15
C ALA A 52 -18.67 -12.11 -15.68
N GLY A 53 -18.71 -11.55 -16.89
CA GLY A 53 -17.53 -10.95 -17.56
C GLY A 53 -17.41 -9.45 -17.38
N SER A 54 -18.39 -8.81 -16.72
CA SER A 54 -18.42 -7.37 -16.47
C SER A 54 -19.18 -7.07 -15.20
N ILE A 55 -18.80 -5.99 -14.52
CA ILE A 55 -19.55 -5.46 -13.38
C ILE A 55 -20.96 -5.01 -13.81
N ASP A 56 -21.12 -4.49 -15.03
CA ASP A 56 -22.41 -3.99 -15.52
C ASP A 56 -23.47 -5.08 -15.56
N THR A 57 -23.08 -6.33 -15.84
CA THR A 57 -23.97 -7.50 -15.83
C THR A 57 -24.59 -7.77 -14.45
N VAL A 58 -23.93 -7.37 -13.36
CA VAL A 58 -24.32 -7.75 -11.99
C VAL A 58 -24.63 -6.55 -11.09
N ILE A 59 -24.32 -5.32 -11.51
CA ILE A 59 -24.39 -4.14 -10.65
C ILE A 59 -25.79 -3.86 -10.10
N GLY A 60 -26.84 -4.19 -10.86
CA GLY A 60 -28.24 -4.05 -10.46
C GLY A 60 -28.72 -5.08 -9.42
N LEU A 61 -27.91 -6.09 -9.10
CA LEU A 61 -28.28 -7.11 -8.11
C LEU A 61 -28.26 -6.55 -6.69
N PRO A 62 -29.07 -7.12 -5.76
CA PRO A 62 -29.14 -6.64 -4.38
C PRO A 62 -28.02 -7.25 -3.51
N PHE A 63 -26.76 -7.00 -3.88
CA PHE A 63 -25.59 -7.22 -3.02
C PHE A 63 -25.23 -5.93 -2.27
N ASP A 64 -24.53 -6.05 -1.13
CA ASP A 64 -24.25 -4.91 -0.24
C ASP A 64 -22.92 -4.19 -0.55
N ILE A 65 -21.87 -4.97 -0.86
CA ILE A 65 -20.50 -4.47 -1.02
C ILE A 65 -19.81 -5.09 -2.23
N LEU A 66 -19.13 -4.25 -3.02
CA LEU A 66 -18.18 -4.67 -4.05
C LEU A 66 -16.80 -4.88 -3.41
N VAL A 67 -16.15 -6.01 -3.71
CA VAL A 67 -14.73 -6.24 -3.42
C VAL A 67 -13.94 -6.04 -4.72
N GLU A 68 -13.17 -4.98 -4.79
CA GLU A 68 -12.35 -4.67 -5.97
C GLU A 68 -10.90 -5.13 -5.74
N SER A 69 -10.50 -6.19 -6.45
CA SER A 69 -9.21 -6.85 -6.27
C SER A 69 -8.54 -7.21 -7.59
N THR A 70 -8.74 -6.41 -8.64
CA THR A 70 -8.17 -6.68 -9.97
C THR A 70 -6.68 -6.37 -10.04
N GLY A 71 -6.16 -5.48 -9.19
CA GLY A 71 -4.80 -4.97 -9.31
C GLY A 71 -4.62 -4.09 -10.56
N ILE A 72 -5.70 -3.56 -11.14
CA ILE A 72 -5.64 -2.73 -12.35
C ILE A 72 -6.23 -1.35 -12.01
N PRO A 73 -5.40 -0.27 -11.93
CA PRO A 73 -5.85 1.06 -11.50
C PRO A 73 -7.08 1.59 -12.23
N GLU A 74 -7.10 1.50 -13.56
CA GLU A 74 -8.21 1.97 -14.38
C GLU A 74 -9.50 1.18 -14.13
N ALA A 75 -9.40 -0.15 -14.04
CA ALA A 75 -10.54 -1.01 -13.76
C ALA A 75 -11.06 -0.75 -12.34
N GLY A 76 -10.16 -0.62 -11.36
CA GLY A 76 -10.51 -0.32 -9.98
C GLY A 76 -11.23 1.02 -9.83
N ALA A 77 -10.75 2.07 -10.50
CA ALA A 77 -11.42 3.36 -10.52
C ALA A 77 -12.83 3.27 -11.14
N GLN A 78 -12.96 2.56 -12.26
CA GLN A 78 -14.26 2.34 -12.91
C GLN A 78 -15.22 1.53 -12.04
N HIS A 79 -14.77 0.40 -11.51
CA HIS A 79 -15.59 -0.49 -10.68
C HIS A 79 -16.05 0.19 -9.40
N ALA A 80 -15.13 0.85 -8.68
CA ALA A 80 -15.45 1.57 -7.45
C ALA A 80 -16.44 2.72 -7.70
N TYR A 81 -16.21 3.53 -8.75
CA TYR A 81 -17.14 4.59 -9.12
C TYR A 81 -18.52 4.04 -9.46
N THR A 82 -18.61 3.02 -10.31
CA THR A 82 -19.87 2.37 -10.69
C THR A 82 -20.62 1.81 -9.47
N ALA A 83 -19.92 1.13 -8.56
CA ALA A 83 -20.48 0.61 -7.32
C ALA A 83 -21.03 1.72 -6.41
N ILE A 84 -20.26 2.77 -6.17
CA ILE A 84 -20.70 3.91 -5.34
C ILE A 84 -21.92 4.59 -5.97
N MET A 85 -21.93 4.76 -7.30
CA MET A 85 -23.08 5.35 -8.00
C MET A 85 -24.33 4.46 -7.94
N ALA A 86 -24.17 3.15 -7.88
CA ALA A 86 -25.24 2.17 -7.72
C ALA A 86 -25.68 1.95 -6.26
N GLY A 87 -25.17 2.73 -5.30
CA GLY A 87 -25.56 2.61 -3.90
C GLY A 87 -24.88 1.45 -3.16
N LYS A 88 -23.70 1.01 -3.60
CA LYS A 88 -22.96 -0.12 -3.01
C LYS A 88 -21.76 0.37 -2.21
N HIS A 89 -21.48 -0.28 -1.09
CA HIS A 89 -20.20 -0.12 -0.41
C HIS A 89 -19.06 -0.67 -1.29
N VAL A 90 -17.83 -0.24 -1.03
CA VAL A 90 -16.64 -0.72 -1.74
C VAL A 90 -15.54 -1.05 -0.73
N GLY A 91 -15.13 -2.31 -0.72
CA GLY A 91 -13.86 -2.74 -0.16
C GLY A 91 -12.84 -2.88 -1.29
N ILE A 92 -11.66 -2.28 -1.15
CA ILE A 92 -10.66 -2.28 -2.22
C ILE A 92 -9.35 -2.93 -1.75
N ALA A 93 -8.80 -3.79 -2.60
CA ALA A 93 -7.46 -4.37 -2.47
C ALA A 93 -6.51 -3.84 -3.56
N THR A 94 -7.03 -3.20 -4.61
CA THR A 94 -6.21 -2.52 -5.63
C THR A 94 -5.70 -1.18 -5.08
N LYS A 95 -4.68 -1.28 -4.22
CA LYS A 95 -3.96 -0.16 -3.61
C LYS A 95 -3.47 0.88 -4.62
N GLU A 96 -3.16 0.46 -5.84
CA GLU A 96 -2.73 1.36 -6.90
C GLU A 96 -3.83 2.37 -7.28
N THR A 97 -5.10 1.94 -7.31
CA THR A 97 -6.26 2.84 -7.51
C THR A 97 -6.36 3.84 -6.36
N GLU A 98 -6.25 3.35 -5.12
CA GLU A 98 -6.33 4.19 -3.93
C GLU A 98 -5.25 5.28 -3.91
N SER A 99 -4.03 4.94 -4.35
CA SER A 99 -2.92 5.90 -4.35
C SER A 99 -3.13 7.09 -5.28
N VAL A 100 -3.97 6.94 -6.32
CA VAL A 100 -4.24 8.00 -7.30
C VAL A 100 -5.54 8.74 -6.99
N VAL A 101 -6.62 8.01 -6.67
CA VAL A 101 -7.99 8.55 -6.56
C VAL A 101 -8.74 8.11 -5.30
N GLY A 102 -8.08 7.46 -4.36
CA GLY A 102 -8.65 7.01 -3.08
C GLY A 102 -9.34 8.14 -2.31
N PRO A 103 -8.68 9.31 -2.07
CA PRO A 103 -9.33 10.43 -1.39
C PRO A 103 -10.64 10.89 -2.03
N TYR A 104 -10.71 10.94 -3.36
CA TYR A 104 -11.95 11.24 -4.07
C TYR A 104 -13.02 10.17 -3.87
N LEU A 105 -12.67 8.89 -4.02
CA LEU A 105 -13.62 7.78 -3.86
C LEU A 105 -14.17 7.71 -2.42
N THR A 106 -13.32 7.92 -1.41
CA THR A 106 -13.75 8.07 -0.01
C THR A 106 -14.74 9.23 0.14
N HIS A 107 -14.42 10.41 -0.40
CA HIS A 107 -15.30 11.57 -0.34
C HIS A 107 -16.66 11.31 -1.03
N LEU A 108 -16.64 10.70 -2.22
CA LEU A 108 -17.84 10.38 -3.00
C LEU A 108 -18.74 9.37 -2.29
N ALA A 109 -18.16 8.30 -1.74
CA ALA A 109 -18.89 7.28 -0.98
C ALA A 109 -19.57 7.90 0.25
N ARG A 110 -18.84 8.70 1.03
CA ARG A 110 -19.38 9.39 2.22
C ARG A 110 -20.55 10.31 1.88
N ARG A 111 -20.46 11.07 0.78
CA ARG A 111 -21.57 11.93 0.31
C ARG A 111 -22.84 11.15 -0.05
N LYS A 112 -22.73 9.85 -0.32
CA LYS A 112 -23.86 8.95 -0.57
C LYS A 112 -24.26 8.11 0.66
N GLY A 113 -23.64 8.32 1.81
CA GLY A 113 -23.87 7.49 3.01
C GLY A 113 -23.30 6.07 2.86
N LEU A 114 -22.29 5.88 2.01
CA LEU A 114 -21.64 4.60 1.74
C LEU A 114 -20.22 4.59 2.31
N VAL A 115 -19.66 3.39 2.39
CA VAL A 115 -18.29 3.11 2.84
C VAL A 115 -17.43 2.77 1.64
N PHE A 116 -16.29 3.45 1.52
CA PHE A 116 -15.16 3.05 0.68
C PHE A 116 -13.97 2.86 1.62
N THR A 117 -13.39 1.66 1.65
CA THR A 117 -12.33 1.31 2.61
C THR A 117 -11.29 0.38 1.99
N PRO A 118 -9.99 0.54 2.33
CA PRO A 118 -9.04 -0.53 2.14
C PRO A 118 -9.48 -1.77 2.94
N LEU A 119 -9.05 -2.94 2.52
CA LEU A 119 -9.35 -4.21 3.17
C LEU A 119 -8.24 -4.63 4.14
N ASP A 120 -8.64 -5.18 5.28
CA ASP A 120 -7.71 -5.80 6.22
C ASP A 120 -6.99 -6.98 5.60
N GLY A 121 -5.78 -7.20 6.09
CA GLY A 121 -4.83 -8.18 5.56
C GLY A 121 -3.87 -7.62 4.50
N ASP A 122 -4.10 -6.41 3.98
CA ASP A 122 -3.09 -5.63 3.27
C ASP A 122 -2.46 -4.60 4.23
N GLN A 123 -1.19 -4.24 4.02
CA GLN A 123 -0.45 -3.38 4.93
C GLN A 123 -1.07 -2.00 5.17
N PRO A 124 -1.67 -1.31 4.18
CA PRO A 124 -2.25 0.00 4.40
C PRO A 124 -3.31 -0.01 5.50
N SER A 125 -4.27 -0.94 5.44
CA SER A 125 -5.35 -1.04 6.43
C SER A 125 -4.79 -1.29 7.83
N LEU A 126 -3.90 -2.28 7.94
CA LEU A 126 -3.29 -2.67 9.22
C LEU A 126 -2.46 -1.55 9.84
N LEU A 127 -1.67 -0.83 9.03
CA LEU A 127 -0.86 0.29 9.52
C LEU A 127 -1.73 1.48 9.91
N ILE A 128 -2.77 1.81 9.13
CA ILE A 128 -3.71 2.87 9.47
C ILE A 128 -4.39 2.56 10.81
N GLY A 129 -4.84 1.31 11.02
CA GLY A 129 -5.41 0.86 12.28
C GLY A 129 -4.42 1.00 13.44
N LEU A 130 -3.18 0.54 13.27
CA LEU A 130 -2.15 0.60 14.31
C LEU A 130 -1.75 2.04 14.66
N VAL A 131 -1.62 2.92 13.66
CA VAL A 131 -1.37 4.36 13.85
C VAL A 131 -2.54 5.03 14.58
N THR A 132 -3.78 4.72 14.17
CA THR A 132 -4.98 5.28 14.79
C THR A 132 -5.10 4.86 16.25
N TRP A 133 -4.85 3.58 16.54
CA TRP A 133 -4.80 3.03 17.89
C TRP A 133 -3.74 3.73 18.75
N ALA A 134 -2.51 3.85 18.24
CA ALA A 134 -1.42 4.48 18.98
C ALA A 134 -1.73 5.96 19.29
N LYS A 135 -2.24 6.72 18.31
CA LYS A 135 -2.68 8.11 18.52
C LYS A 135 -3.83 8.20 19.54
N THR A 136 -4.79 7.28 19.48
CA THR A 136 -5.94 7.26 20.41
C THR A 136 -5.51 7.02 21.86
N LEU A 137 -4.44 6.23 22.07
CA LEU A 137 -3.85 6.02 23.39
C LEU A 137 -2.97 7.18 23.87
N GLY A 138 -2.74 8.20 23.04
CA GLY A 138 -1.93 9.37 23.39
C GLY A 138 -0.42 9.18 23.24
N PHE A 139 0.03 8.14 22.51
CA PHE A 139 1.45 7.99 22.21
C PHE A 139 1.94 9.04 21.20
N GLU A 140 3.15 9.55 21.41
CA GLU A 140 3.87 10.24 20.33
C GLU A 140 4.35 9.17 19.34
N ILE A 141 3.99 9.32 18.07
CA ILE A 141 4.51 8.47 16.99
C ILE A 141 5.82 9.09 16.49
N VAL A 142 6.93 8.37 16.64
CA VAL A 142 8.22 8.74 16.06
C VAL A 142 8.27 8.30 14.60
N ALA A 143 8.00 7.03 14.36
CA ALA A 143 7.97 6.42 13.04
C ALA A 143 6.81 5.42 12.93
N ALA A 144 6.31 5.21 11.73
CA ALA A 144 5.28 4.22 11.42
C ALA A 144 5.56 3.64 10.04
N GLY A 145 5.30 2.36 9.83
CA GLY A 145 5.75 1.77 8.57
C GLY A 145 5.47 0.29 8.41
N LYS A 146 6.10 -0.28 7.38
CA LYS A 146 6.11 -1.71 7.10
C LYS A 146 7.54 -2.23 6.91
N SER A 147 7.69 -3.55 6.93
CA SER A 147 8.87 -4.13 6.25
C SER A 147 8.62 -4.18 4.75
N SER A 148 9.65 -3.89 3.97
CA SER A 148 9.72 -4.08 2.52
C SER A 148 9.25 -5.47 2.05
N GLU A 149 8.83 -5.56 0.78
CA GLU A 149 8.59 -6.84 0.08
C GLU A 149 9.85 -7.72 -0.04
N TYR A 150 11.02 -7.16 0.28
CA TYR A 150 12.30 -7.88 0.31
C TYR A 150 12.62 -8.37 1.74
N ASP A 151 12.56 -9.68 1.97
CA ASP A 151 13.00 -10.34 3.22
C ASP A 151 14.46 -10.81 3.06
N PHE A 152 15.36 -10.32 3.92
CA PHE A 152 16.80 -10.57 3.83
C PHE A 152 17.21 -11.66 4.82
N ILE A 153 17.41 -12.88 4.32
CA ILE A 153 17.73 -14.03 5.15
C ILE A 153 19.24 -14.31 5.07
N TRP A 154 19.95 -14.09 6.17
CA TRP A 154 21.38 -14.30 6.28
C TRP A 154 21.75 -15.77 6.52
N ASP A 155 22.33 -16.42 5.52
CA ASP A 155 22.96 -17.73 5.61
C ASP A 155 24.44 -17.56 5.96
N GLU A 156 24.73 -17.55 7.26
CA GLU A 156 26.07 -17.36 7.81
C GLU A 156 27.06 -18.44 7.36
N GLN A 157 26.62 -19.68 7.13
CA GLN A 157 27.52 -20.75 6.70
C GLN A 157 27.98 -20.56 5.26
N ARG A 158 27.06 -20.13 4.39
CA ARG A 158 27.37 -19.87 2.98
C ARG A 158 27.95 -18.49 2.74
N GLN A 159 27.82 -17.59 3.71
CA GLN A 159 28.11 -16.16 3.57
C GLN A 159 27.25 -15.47 2.50
N HIS A 160 25.96 -15.82 2.46
CA HIS A 160 25.01 -15.32 1.46
C HIS A 160 23.74 -14.73 2.09
N ILE A 161 23.15 -13.73 1.44
CA ILE A 161 21.78 -13.29 1.68
C ILE A 161 20.87 -14.04 0.70
N LEU A 162 19.81 -14.65 1.22
CA LEU A 162 18.69 -15.15 0.43
C LEU A 162 17.58 -14.09 0.46
N CYS A 163 17.12 -13.66 -0.71
CA CYS A 163 16.02 -12.71 -0.85
C CYS A 163 15.18 -13.10 -2.07
N ASN A 164 13.87 -13.25 -1.86
CA ASN A 164 12.87 -13.54 -2.89
C ASN A 164 13.21 -14.71 -3.83
N GLY A 165 13.83 -15.76 -3.27
CA GLY A 165 14.23 -16.97 -4.00
C GLY A 165 15.59 -16.90 -4.69
N GLU A 166 16.25 -15.74 -4.66
CA GLU A 166 17.60 -15.53 -5.17
C GLU A 166 18.64 -15.52 -4.04
N SER A 167 19.90 -15.74 -4.40
CA SER A 167 21.02 -15.83 -3.46
C SER A 167 22.16 -14.90 -3.88
N TYR A 168 22.60 -14.08 -2.93
CA TYR A 168 23.58 -13.01 -3.15
C TYR A 168 24.76 -13.19 -2.21
N PRO A 169 26.01 -13.22 -2.70
CA PRO A 169 27.20 -13.22 -1.84
C PRO A 169 27.22 -11.97 -0.96
N ALA A 170 27.39 -12.14 0.35
CA ALA A 170 27.47 -11.03 1.30
C ALA A 170 28.53 -11.29 2.40
N PRO A 171 29.81 -11.51 2.05
CA PRO A 171 30.86 -11.86 3.02
C PRO A 171 31.10 -10.77 4.09
N ALA A 172 30.80 -9.50 3.77
CA ALA A 172 30.89 -8.41 4.73
C ALA A 172 29.84 -8.50 5.85
N MET A 173 28.75 -9.25 5.64
CA MET A 173 27.63 -9.29 6.58
C MET A 173 28.02 -9.87 7.95
N THR A 174 29.02 -10.75 8.03
CA THR A 174 29.55 -11.23 9.32
C THR A 174 29.99 -10.08 10.23
N ASN A 175 30.67 -9.07 9.67
CA ASN A 175 31.13 -7.90 10.42
C ASN A 175 30.05 -6.83 10.60
N LEU A 176 29.02 -6.87 9.76
CA LEU A 176 27.91 -5.92 9.76
C LEU A 176 26.66 -6.45 10.47
N TRP A 177 26.69 -7.68 11.01
CA TRP A 177 25.53 -8.34 11.60
C TRP A 177 25.03 -7.65 12.88
N SER A 178 25.94 -7.07 13.66
CA SER A 178 25.62 -6.29 14.85
C SER A 178 25.45 -4.81 14.52
N LEU A 179 24.82 -4.08 15.43
CA LEU A 179 24.72 -2.63 15.41
C LEU A 179 25.55 -2.09 16.59
N PRO A 180 26.83 -1.72 16.43
CA PRO A 180 27.64 -1.19 17.52
C PRO A 180 27.09 0.13 18.07
N GLU A 181 27.35 0.40 19.34
CA GLU A 181 26.97 1.66 20.01
C GLU A 181 27.77 2.84 19.46
N GLY A 182 27.06 3.91 19.08
CA GLY A 182 27.65 5.12 18.49
C GLY A 182 27.99 5.01 17.01
N ALA A 183 27.79 3.84 16.38
CA ALA A 183 28.04 3.61 14.95
C ALA A 183 26.79 3.13 14.21
N GLU A 184 25.60 3.43 14.72
CA GLU A 184 24.32 2.91 14.23
C GLU A 184 24.10 3.28 12.76
N ARG A 185 24.16 4.57 12.44
CA ARG A 185 23.98 5.09 11.08
C ARG A 185 25.05 4.60 10.12
N GLU A 186 26.30 4.58 10.55
CA GLU A 186 27.44 4.12 9.76
C GLU A 186 27.30 2.63 9.41
N SER A 187 26.87 1.81 10.37
CA SER A 187 26.65 0.38 10.18
C SER A 187 25.52 0.10 9.21
N VAL A 188 24.41 0.84 9.32
CA VAL A 188 23.26 0.70 8.41
C VAL A 188 23.62 1.17 7.00
N ALA A 189 24.36 2.26 6.85
CA ALA A 189 24.88 2.70 5.56
C ALA A 189 25.85 1.66 4.95
N ALA A 190 26.73 1.07 5.77
CA ALA A 190 27.65 0.03 5.33
C ALA A 190 26.91 -1.26 4.90
N ARG A 191 25.81 -1.62 5.58
CA ARG A 191 24.93 -2.74 5.16
C ARG A 191 24.29 -2.45 3.81
N ALA A 192 23.73 -1.25 3.62
CA ALA A 192 23.13 -0.87 2.34
C ALA A 192 24.15 -0.95 1.20
N ALA A 193 25.37 -0.45 1.40
CA ALA A 193 26.45 -0.54 0.43
C ALA A 193 26.87 -2.00 0.15
N ALA A 194 26.98 -2.83 1.19
CA ALA A 194 27.33 -4.25 1.04
C ALA A 194 26.25 -5.07 0.32
N LEU A 195 25.04 -4.54 0.20
CA LEU A 195 23.87 -5.20 -0.38
C LEU A 195 23.32 -4.44 -1.60
N GLU A 196 24.10 -3.57 -2.24
CA GLU A 196 23.67 -2.72 -3.36
C GLU A 196 23.10 -3.50 -4.56
N ALA A 197 23.44 -4.79 -4.69
CA ALA A 197 22.93 -5.68 -5.72
C ALA A 197 21.45 -6.07 -5.50
N ILE A 198 20.89 -5.82 -4.32
CA ILE A 198 19.51 -6.12 -3.96
C ILE A 198 18.76 -4.80 -3.82
N PRO A 199 17.63 -4.60 -4.53
CA PRO A 199 16.80 -3.42 -4.31
C PRO A 199 16.32 -3.34 -2.85
N LEU A 200 16.32 -2.14 -2.29
CA LEU A 200 15.90 -1.90 -0.90
C LEU A 200 14.45 -1.43 -0.78
N ILE A 201 13.83 -1.02 -1.88
CA ILE A 201 12.45 -0.55 -1.88
C ILE A 201 11.80 -0.86 -3.22
N SER A 202 10.52 -1.21 -3.18
CA SER A 202 9.72 -1.52 -4.37
C SER A 202 8.63 -0.46 -4.61
N VAL A 203 8.09 -0.42 -5.83
CA VAL A 203 6.95 0.45 -6.15
C VAL A 203 5.73 0.13 -5.26
N PRO A 204 5.37 -1.16 -5.00
CA PRO A 204 4.33 -1.49 -4.03
C PRO A 204 4.52 -0.90 -2.64
N ASP A 205 5.74 -0.91 -2.09
CA ASP A 205 6.02 -0.33 -0.77
C ASP A 205 5.66 1.16 -0.72
N LEU A 206 6.10 1.91 -1.73
CA LEU A 206 5.80 3.34 -1.84
C LEU A 206 4.32 3.61 -2.08
N CYS A 207 3.65 2.76 -2.88
CA CYS A 207 2.22 2.85 -3.13
C CYS A 207 1.40 2.67 -1.84
N GLU A 208 1.77 1.69 -1.01
CA GLU A 208 1.10 1.45 0.26
C GLU A 208 1.33 2.60 1.25
N MET A 209 2.56 3.10 1.33
CA MET A 209 2.87 4.25 2.18
C MET A 209 2.16 5.53 1.69
N ALA A 210 1.92 5.68 0.38
CA ALA A 210 1.07 6.75 -0.14
C ALA A 210 -0.37 6.66 0.38
N ASN A 211 -0.96 5.47 0.40
CA ASN A 211 -2.30 5.26 0.95
C ASN A 211 -2.34 5.57 2.46
N VAL A 212 -1.33 5.12 3.21
CA VAL A 212 -1.23 5.37 4.66
C VAL A 212 -1.04 6.86 4.95
N ALA A 213 -0.18 7.55 4.20
CA ALA A 213 0.01 8.99 4.34
C ALA A 213 -1.30 9.75 4.09
N ASN A 214 -1.99 9.42 3.00
CA ASN A 214 -3.26 10.03 2.63
C ASN A 214 -4.34 9.81 3.69
N ALA A 215 -4.33 8.67 4.38
CA ALA A 215 -5.27 8.32 5.45
C ALA A 215 -4.90 8.90 6.83
N THR A 216 -3.62 9.04 7.16
CA THR A 216 -3.16 9.32 8.54
C THR A 216 -2.52 10.70 8.73
N GLY A 217 -2.12 11.35 7.63
CA GLY A 217 -1.36 12.60 7.64
C GLY A 217 0.13 12.45 7.97
N LEU A 218 0.62 11.23 8.23
CA LEU A 218 2.06 10.99 8.38
C LEU A 218 2.74 11.12 7.01
N LEU A 219 3.98 11.62 7.00
CA LEU A 219 4.73 11.89 5.78
C LEU A 219 6.08 11.16 5.81
N PRO A 220 6.63 10.76 4.66
CA PRO A 220 8.00 10.26 4.62
C PRO A 220 9.00 11.36 5.01
N ASP A 221 10.15 10.96 5.52
CA ASP A 221 11.23 11.88 5.88
C ASP A 221 11.99 12.40 4.64
N CYS A 222 12.10 11.56 3.60
CA CYS A 222 12.65 11.89 2.30
C CYS A 222 11.86 11.17 1.18
N PRO A 223 11.88 11.67 -0.08
CA PRO A 223 11.03 11.12 -1.15
C PRO A 223 11.26 9.64 -1.46
N GLU A 224 12.49 9.15 -1.31
CA GLU A 224 12.87 7.77 -1.57
C GLU A 224 12.68 6.83 -0.37
N PHE A 225 12.33 7.37 0.81
CA PHE A 225 12.42 6.68 2.11
C PHE A 225 13.88 6.33 2.46
N HIS A 226 14.18 6.13 3.74
CA HIS A 226 15.54 5.70 4.12
C HIS A 226 15.76 4.21 3.79
N ALA A 227 14.68 3.41 3.76
CA ALA A 227 14.68 2.02 3.27
C ALA A 227 15.75 1.14 3.93
N THR A 228 16.01 1.36 5.21
CA THR A 228 17.20 0.82 5.90
C THR A 228 17.18 -0.70 6.07
N VAL A 229 18.34 -1.36 6.06
CA VAL A 229 18.47 -2.82 6.29
C VAL A 229 18.68 -3.10 7.78
N LEU A 230 17.62 -3.54 8.45
CA LEU A 230 17.57 -3.65 9.90
C LEU A 230 17.14 -5.03 10.36
N ARG A 231 17.72 -5.49 11.46
CA ARG A 231 17.14 -6.56 12.26
C ARG A 231 15.98 -5.99 13.07
N ILE A 232 14.98 -6.80 13.36
CA ILE A 232 13.77 -6.37 14.12
C ILE A 232 14.12 -5.63 15.42
N PRO A 233 15.10 -6.06 16.25
CA PRO A 233 15.45 -5.35 17.49
C PRO A 233 16.09 -3.97 17.28
N GLU A 234 16.59 -3.69 16.07
CA GLU A 234 17.29 -2.44 15.75
C GLU A 234 16.32 -1.35 15.29
N VAL A 235 15.11 -1.73 14.86
CA VAL A 235 14.10 -0.82 14.29
C VAL A 235 13.85 0.42 15.16
N PRO A 236 13.48 0.32 16.46
CA PRO A 236 13.23 1.52 17.25
C PRO A 236 14.49 2.32 17.59
N THR A 237 15.70 1.78 17.37
CA THR A 237 16.95 2.53 17.55
C THR A 237 17.29 3.34 16.30
N VAL A 238 17.10 2.75 15.11
CA VAL A 238 17.50 3.38 13.85
C VAL A 238 16.39 4.25 13.28
N LEU A 239 15.13 3.80 13.33
CA LEU A 239 13.97 4.57 12.90
C LEU A 239 13.50 5.52 14.00
N ASP A 240 14.44 6.34 14.43
CA ASP A 240 14.29 7.42 15.38
C ASP A 240 14.94 8.69 14.79
N THR A 241 14.66 9.83 15.40
CA THR A 241 15.30 11.12 15.23
C THR A 241 16.83 11.05 15.31
N ILE A 242 17.49 11.91 14.53
CA ILE A 242 18.95 12.09 14.56
C ILE A 242 19.46 12.46 15.95
N GLU A 243 18.72 13.27 16.73
CA GLU A 243 19.12 13.60 18.10
C GLU A 243 19.18 12.37 19.03
N ASN A 244 18.40 11.33 18.73
CA ASN A 244 18.37 10.08 19.49
C ASN A 244 19.20 8.95 18.84
N GLY A 245 20.07 9.31 17.88
CA GLY A 245 20.99 8.37 17.22
C GLY A 245 20.42 7.65 16.00
N GLY A 246 19.15 7.91 15.64
CA GLY A 246 18.51 7.36 14.46
C GLY A 246 18.77 8.16 13.16
N VAL A 247 17.99 7.89 12.11
CA VAL A 247 18.16 8.48 10.78
C VAL A 247 17.18 9.60 10.43
N LEU A 248 16.11 9.76 11.21
CA LEU A 248 14.98 10.63 10.86
C LEU A 248 15.24 12.10 11.22
N SER A 249 14.80 13.02 10.37
CA SER A 249 14.88 14.46 10.65
C SER A 249 13.88 14.96 11.71
N GLY A 250 12.90 14.12 12.07
CA GLY A 250 11.85 14.46 13.04
C GLY A 250 10.94 13.27 13.34
N THR A 251 9.89 13.51 14.14
CA THR A 251 8.87 12.52 14.50
C THR A 251 7.68 12.52 13.53
N GLY A 252 6.79 11.54 13.67
CA GLY A 252 5.63 11.38 12.78
C GLY A 252 6.00 10.97 11.36
N ARG A 253 7.07 10.20 11.18
CA ARG A 253 7.56 9.81 9.85
C ARG A 253 7.02 8.45 9.39
N LEU A 254 6.72 8.35 8.09
CA LEU A 254 6.53 7.06 7.45
C LEU A 254 7.88 6.47 7.05
N GLU A 255 8.05 5.18 7.27
CA GLU A 255 9.24 4.46 6.84
C GLU A 255 8.96 3.06 6.30
N VAL A 256 9.90 2.56 5.50
CA VAL A 256 9.98 1.16 5.09
C VAL A 256 11.35 0.66 5.50
N PHE A 257 11.45 -0.54 6.07
CA PHE A 257 12.76 -1.16 6.34
C PHE A 257 12.85 -2.55 5.71
N ASN A 258 14.05 -2.99 5.40
CA ASN A 258 14.32 -4.33 4.89
C ASN A 258 14.66 -5.23 6.07
N CYS A 259 13.86 -6.28 6.29
CA CYS A 259 14.00 -7.17 7.43
C CYS A 259 15.20 -8.10 7.24
N LEU A 260 16.29 -7.81 7.95
CA LEU A 260 17.47 -8.68 8.04
C LEU A 260 17.29 -9.67 9.19
N ARG A 261 17.42 -10.97 8.90
CA ARG A 261 17.23 -12.03 9.90
C ARG A 261 18.01 -13.29 9.58
N LYS A 262 18.18 -14.16 10.57
CA LYS A 262 18.59 -15.56 10.37
C LYS A 262 17.39 -16.43 9.96
N PRO A 263 17.63 -17.63 9.38
CA PRO A 263 16.55 -18.54 8.99
C PRO A 263 15.61 -18.92 10.14
N ASP A 264 16.12 -18.99 11.37
CA ASP A 264 15.42 -19.34 12.60
C ASP A 264 14.84 -18.14 13.37
N GLU A 265 15.13 -16.91 12.93
CA GLU A 265 14.54 -15.69 13.48
C GLU A 265 13.18 -15.40 12.82
N VAL A 266 12.30 -14.71 13.57
CA VAL A 266 10.97 -14.32 13.10
C VAL A 266 11.10 -13.40 11.87
N SER A 267 10.44 -13.75 10.78
CA SER A 267 10.24 -12.83 9.65
C SER A 267 9.21 -11.75 10.00
N PHE A 268 9.48 -10.53 9.55
CA PHE A 268 8.49 -9.46 9.54
C PHE A 268 7.50 -9.61 8.38
N ALA A 269 7.75 -10.47 7.39
CA ALA A 269 6.80 -10.97 6.39
C ALA A 269 5.76 -9.95 5.88
N GLY A 270 6.21 -8.74 5.50
CA GLY A 270 5.33 -7.68 5.01
C GLY A 270 4.44 -7.03 6.08
N GLY A 271 4.67 -7.28 7.36
CA GLY A 271 3.94 -6.72 8.50
C GLY A 271 4.16 -5.22 8.69
N VAL A 272 3.59 -4.67 9.77
CA VAL A 272 3.55 -3.23 10.05
C VAL A 272 4.03 -2.89 11.47
N PHE A 273 4.56 -1.69 11.68
CA PHE A 273 5.01 -1.19 12.99
C PHE A 273 4.65 0.27 13.25
N VAL A 274 4.68 0.62 14.53
CA VAL A 274 4.82 1.99 15.04
C VAL A 274 5.95 2.02 16.07
N VAL A 275 6.82 3.03 15.96
CA VAL A 275 7.79 3.42 16.99
C VAL A 275 7.18 4.57 17.77
N VAL A 276 7.03 4.39 19.09
CA VAL A 276 6.31 5.30 19.96
C VAL A 276 7.16 5.80 21.11
N ARG A 277 6.77 6.95 21.68
CA ARG A 277 7.19 7.43 23.00
C ARG A 277 5.98 7.65 23.90
N CYS A 278 6.22 7.54 25.20
CA CYS A 278 5.25 7.87 26.24
C CYS A 278 5.82 8.98 27.11
N GLU A 279 4.98 9.97 27.45
CA GLU A 279 5.37 11.07 28.34
C GLU A 279 5.28 10.69 29.83
N ASP A 280 4.53 9.62 30.16
CA ASP A 280 4.35 9.16 31.54
C ASP A 280 5.38 8.09 31.91
N ASP A 281 6.31 8.43 32.80
CA ASP A 281 7.41 7.56 33.23
C ASP A 281 6.93 6.22 33.82
N ALA A 282 5.82 6.22 34.56
CA ALA A 282 5.30 5.02 35.20
C ALA A 282 4.71 4.04 34.17
N ALA A 283 3.95 4.55 33.19
CA ALA A 283 3.47 3.79 32.04
C ALA A 283 4.63 3.32 31.16
N TRP A 284 5.70 4.12 31.03
CA TRP A 284 6.88 3.73 30.27
C TRP A 284 7.65 2.58 30.92
N GLU A 285 7.85 2.61 32.24
CA GLU A 285 8.44 1.50 32.99
C GLU A 285 7.58 0.23 32.91
N LEU A 286 6.25 0.36 32.86
CA LEU A 286 5.36 -0.76 32.58
C LEU A 286 5.63 -1.38 31.21
N LEU A 287 5.71 -0.57 30.14
CA LEU A 287 6.00 -1.06 28.79
C LEU A 287 7.39 -1.71 28.71
N ARG A 288 8.41 -1.11 29.33
CA ARG A 288 9.75 -1.70 29.46
C ARG A 288 9.69 -3.07 30.14
N GLY A 289 8.92 -3.20 31.22
CA GLY A 289 8.73 -4.46 31.94
C GLY A 289 7.93 -5.53 31.19
N LYS A 290 7.13 -5.17 30.18
CA LYS A 290 6.36 -6.12 29.35
C LYS A 290 7.17 -6.77 28.23
N GLY A 291 8.43 -6.36 28.04
CA GLY A 291 9.31 -6.93 27.03
C GLY A 291 9.07 -6.39 25.62
N HIS A 292 8.54 -5.17 25.50
CA HIS A 292 8.52 -4.46 24.22
C HIS A 292 9.94 -4.27 23.70
N ILE A 293 10.10 -4.26 22.37
CA ILE A 293 11.38 -3.99 21.75
C ILE A 293 11.67 -2.50 21.91
N LEU A 294 12.69 -2.18 22.69
CA LEU A 294 13.10 -0.80 22.95
C LEU A 294 14.26 -0.39 22.05
N SER A 295 14.27 0.90 21.74
CA SER A 295 15.46 1.61 21.28
C SER A 295 16.62 1.42 22.26
N ARG A 296 17.85 1.62 21.80
CA ARG A 296 19.06 1.57 22.64
C ARG A 296 19.01 2.55 23.82
N SER A 297 18.54 3.77 23.57
CA SER A 297 18.35 4.78 24.63
C SER A 297 17.23 4.39 25.61
N GLY A 298 16.35 3.48 25.21
CA GLY A 298 15.15 3.11 25.94
C GLY A 298 14.09 4.20 25.97
N GLN A 299 14.21 5.26 25.15
CA GLN A 299 13.23 6.36 25.08
C GLN A 299 12.09 6.07 24.09
N SER A 300 12.32 5.19 23.13
CA SER A 300 11.33 4.73 22.16
C SER A 300 11.14 3.21 22.20
N ALA A 301 9.92 2.77 21.86
CA ALA A 301 9.53 1.36 21.82
C ALA A 301 8.82 1.06 20.50
N MET A 302 9.01 -0.15 19.97
CA MET A 302 8.28 -0.63 18.80
C MET A 302 7.08 -1.49 19.21
N ILE A 303 5.93 -1.19 18.61
CA ILE A 303 4.72 -2.01 18.63
C ILE A 303 4.44 -2.43 17.20
N TYR A 304 4.20 -3.71 16.95
CA TYR A 304 4.18 -4.24 15.59
C TYR A 304 3.27 -5.44 15.42
N LEU A 305 2.81 -5.62 14.18
CA LEU A 305 2.12 -6.80 13.68
C LEU A 305 3.04 -7.43 12.64
N PRO A 306 3.82 -8.47 13.00
CA PRO A 306 4.89 -8.98 12.13
C PRO A 306 4.40 -9.80 10.94
N ARG A 307 3.08 -10.02 10.79
CA ARG A 307 2.48 -10.82 9.74
C ARG A 307 1.07 -10.34 9.49
N HIS A 308 0.61 -10.59 8.27
CA HIS A 308 -0.75 -10.40 7.83
C HIS A 308 -1.19 -11.66 7.06
N LEU A 309 -2.48 -11.94 7.04
CA LEU A 309 -3.08 -13.14 6.42
C LEU A 309 -3.71 -12.85 5.06
N LEU A 310 -3.38 -11.70 4.46
CA LEU A 310 -3.85 -11.27 3.14
C LEU A 310 -5.38 -11.30 3.10
N GLY A 311 -5.97 -11.69 1.96
CA GLY A 311 -7.42 -11.72 1.78
C GLY A 311 -8.22 -12.60 2.77
N LEU A 312 -7.57 -13.35 3.66
CA LEU A 312 -8.25 -14.06 4.75
C LEU A 312 -8.79 -13.10 5.83
N GLU A 313 -8.23 -11.90 5.96
CA GLU A 313 -8.69 -10.88 6.92
C GLU A 313 -9.79 -9.98 6.35
N ALA A 314 -9.87 -9.83 5.02
CA ALA A 314 -10.84 -8.98 4.34
C ALA A 314 -12.30 -9.13 4.82
N PRO A 315 -12.83 -10.32 5.16
CA PRO A 315 -14.19 -10.45 5.69
C PRO A 315 -14.49 -9.58 6.92
N VAL A 316 -13.50 -9.25 7.74
CA VAL A 316 -13.67 -8.36 8.90
C VAL A 316 -14.09 -6.96 8.42
N SER A 317 -13.33 -6.39 7.48
CA SER A 317 -13.64 -5.08 6.89
C SER A 317 -14.98 -5.05 6.18
N LEU A 318 -15.37 -6.16 5.52
CA LEU A 318 -16.67 -6.25 4.84
C LEU A 318 -17.84 -6.21 5.83
N LEU A 319 -17.72 -6.94 6.94
CA LEU A 319 -18.74 -6.95 7.99
C LEU A 319 -18.83 -5.58 8.68
N ASP A 320 -17.71 -4.95 8.99
CA ASP A 320 -17.70 -3.61 9.60
C ASP A 320 -18.27 -2.55 8.68
N ALA A 321 -17.94 -2.58 7.38
CA ALA A 321 -18.47 -1.64 6.40
C ALA A 321 -19.99 -1.74 6.25
N VAL A 322 -20.53 -2.95 6.16
CA VAL A 322 -21.96 -3.19 5.87
C VAL A 322 -22.83 -3.18 7.13
N GLN A 323 -22.37 -3.80 8.23
CA GLN A 323 -23.17 -3.95 9.45
C GLN A 323 -23.02 -2.74 10.38
N ASN A 324 -21.81 -2.17 10.46
CA ASN A 324 -21.50 -1.10 11.41
C ASN A 324 -21.33 0.27 10.74
N GLY A 325 -21.22 0.33 9.40
CA GLY A 325 -20.93 1.56 8.68
C GLY A 325 -19.52 2.09 8.96
N LEU A 326 -18.59 1.21 9.35
CA LEU A 326 -17.23 1.56 9.75
C LEU A 326 -16.22 1.29 8.63
N VAL A 327 -15.16 2.09 8.59
CA VAL A 327 -14.02 1.89 7.70
C VAL A 327 -12.92 1.11 8.44
N SER A 328 -12.16 0.29 7.72
CA SER A 328 -10.90 -0.26 8.22
C SER A 328 -9.74 0.73 8.06
N GLY A 329 -9.84 1.71 7.15
CA GLY A 329 -8.81 2.75 6.99
C GLY A 329 -9.29 4.10 6.43
N GLY A 330 -8.65 5.19 6.89
CA GLY A 330 -8.67 6.53 6.32
C GLY A 330 -9.93 7.36 6.60
N GLY A 331 -11.10 6.81 6.31
CA GLY A 331 -12.40 7.41 6.65
C GLY A 331 -12.48 8.91 6.39
N GLU A 332 -12.86 9.68 7.41
CA GLU A 332 -13.04 11.13 7.24
C GLU A 332 -11.74 11.93 7.12
N ALA A 333 -10.64 11.36 7.59
CA ALA A 333 -9.33 11.99 7.60
C ALA A 333 -8.61 11.89 6.24
N THR A 334 -9.10 11.02 5.34
CA THR A 334 -8.48 10.80 4.02
C THR A 334 -8.45 12.07 3.19
N ALA A 335 -7.25 12.48 2.79
CA ALA A 335 -6.99 13.60 1.91
C ALA A 335 -5.73 13.33 1.07
N PRO A 336 -5.57 13.97 -0.10
CA PRO A 336 -4.33 13.87 -0.86
C PRO A 336 -3.19 14.57 -0.07
N ARG A 337 -2.31 13.79 0.52
CA ARG A 337 -1.12 14.24 1.26
C ARG A 337 0.14 14.06 0.42
N ILE A 338 0.28 12.88 -0.20
CA ILE A 338 1.38 12.57 -1.11
C ILE A 338 0.89 11.90 -2.39
N ASP A 339 1.64 12.11 -3.46
CA ASP A 339 1.55 11.38 -4.71
C ASP A 339 2.79 10.49 -4.85
N LEU A 340 2.57 9.24 -5.26
CA LEU A 340 3.64 8.41 -5.82
C LEU A 340 3.91 8.89 -7.24
N VAL A 341 5.13 9.36 -7.51
CA VAL A 341 5.56 9.89 -8.81
C VAL A 341 6.81 9.14 -9.29
N ALA A 342 7.38 9.55 -10.43
CA ALA A 342 8.61 8.97 -10.95
C ALA A 342 9.63 10.02 -11.38
N ARG A 343 10.90 9.75 -11.08
CA ARG A 343 12.08 10.43 -11.61
C ARG A 343 12.74 9.59 -12.68
N ALA A 344 13.14 10.19 -13.79
CA ALA A 344 13.89 9.51 -14.83
C ALA A 344 15.30 9.13 -14.34
N THR A 345 15.72 7.89 -14.54
CA THR A 345 17.10 7.43 -14.22
C THR A 345 18.06 7.65 -15.38
N CYS A 346 17.53 7.84 -16.59
CA CYS A 346 18.27 8.15 -17.81
C CYS A 346 17.48 9.18 -18.65
N ALA A 347 18.11 9.72 -19.70
CA ALA A 347 17.41 10.59 -20.62
C ALA A 347 16.38 9.80 -21.43
N LEU A 348 15.12 10.27 -21.47
CA LEU A 348 14.03 9.61 -22.18
C LEU A 348 13.62 10.44 -23.41
N PRO A 349 13.62 9.85 -24.62
CA PRO A 349 13.30 10.59 -25.84
C PRO A 349 11.80 10.83 -26.02
N ALA A 350 11.45 11.91 -26.72
CA ALA A 350 10.10 12.15 -27.20
C ALA A 350 9.59 10.92 -27.98
N GLY A 351 8.33 10.58 -27.75
CA GLY A 351 7.70 9.42 -28.35
C GLY A 351 7.91 8.10 -27.61
N HIS A 352 8.72 8.05 -26.55
CA HIS A 352 8.81 6.89 -25.63
C HIS A 352 7.44 6.61 -24.98
N THR A 353 7.09 5.34 -24.84
CA THR A 353 5.86 4.88 -24.19
C THR A 353 6.25 4.08 -22.95
N PHE A 354 5.64 4.39 -21.81
CA PHE A 354 5.92 3.68 -20.57
C PHE A 354 5.17 2.36 -20.49
N GLU A 355 5.89 1.31 -20.11
CA GLU A 355 5.32 -0.02 -19.89
C GLU A 355 5.63 -0.48 -18.47
N MET A 356 4.58 -0.91 -17.77
CA MET A 356 4.70 -1.46 -16.42
C MET A 356 4.84 -2.98 -16.49
N ARG A 357 5.85 -3.53 -15.82
CA ARG A 357 6.22 -4.95 -15.91
C ARG A 357 6.47 -5.57 -14.54
N GLY A 358 6.21 -6.87 -14.45
CA GLY A 358 6.51 -7.70 -13.27
C GLY A 358 5.62 -7.45 -12.05
N HIS A 359 5.81 -8.29 -11.02
CA HIS A 359 5.06 -8.21 -9.76
C HIS A 359 5.34 -6.91 -8.98
N HIS A 360 6.57 -6.40 -9.04
CA HIS A 360 6.95 -5.14 -8.40
C HIS A 360 6.55 -3.87 -9.19
N ARG A 361 5.73 -4.00 -10.26
CA ARG A 361 5.18 -2.86 -11.02
C ARG A 361 6.24 -1.88 -11.54
N ASN A 362 7.40 -2.39 -11.96
CA ASN A 362 8.51 -1.55 -12.40
C ASN A 362 8.23 -0.96 -13.78
N ILE A 363 8.65 0.29 -13.99
CA ILE A 363 8.72 0.94 -15.30
C ILE A 363 10.20 1.23 -15.58
N GLU A 364 10.71 0.72 -16.70
CA GLU A 364 12.12 0.86 -17.07
C GLU A 364 12.51 2.34 -17.24
N GLY A 365 13.70 2.71 -16.77
CA GLY A 365 14.20 4.08 -16.86
C GLY A 365 13.60 5.04 -15.84
N LEU A 366 12.79 4.55 -14.90
CA LEU A 366 12.15 5.36 -13.85
C LEU A 366 12.51 4.85 -12.44
N ARG A 367 12.64 5.80 -11.51
CA ARG A 367 12.75 5.57 -10.08
C ARG A 367 11.51 6.17 -9.40
N PRO A 368 10.72 5.38 -8.66
CA PRO A 368 9.54 5.88 -7.94
C PRO A 368 9.95 6.73 -6.73
N GLU A 369 9.17 7.77 -6.42
CA GLU A 369 9.39 8.67 -5.28
C GLU A 369 8.05 9.16 -4.71
N ALA A 370 7.97 9.39 -3.40
CA ALA A 370 6.83 9.99 -2.74
C ALA A 370 7.01 11.51 -2.58
N HIS A 371 6.13 12.30 -3.19
CA HIS A 371 6.18 13.76 -3.14
C HIS A 371 4.87 14.32 -2.58
N PRO A 372 4.86 15.52 -1.98
CA PRO A 372 3.62 16.18 -1.60
C PRO A 372 2.61 16.21 -2.75
N ALA A 373 1.37 15.85 -2.46
CA ALA A 373 0.34 15.74 -3.48
C ALA A 373 0.11 17.08 -4.17
N ARG A 374 0.01 17.06 -5.49
CA ARG A 374 -0.24 18.26 -6.30
C ARG A 374 -1.28 17.97 -7.36
N SER A 375 -2.01 19.01 -7.75
CA SER A 375 -2.94 18.90 -8.84
C SER A 375 -2.23 18.66 -10.18
N LEU A 376 -2.94 18.05 -11.13
CA LEU A 376 -2.47 17.78 -12.49
C LEU A 376 -2.37 19.05 -13.37
N ASP A 377 -1.79 20.11 -12.83
CA ASP A 377 -1.38 21.29 -13.60
C ASP A 377 -0.24 20.92 -14.56
N PRO A 378 0.06 21.73 -15.61
CA PRO A 378 1.09 21.40 -16.60
C PRO A 378 2.47 21.04 -16.01
N ASP A 379 2.89 21.72 -14.94
CA ASP A 379 4.16 21.48 -14.24
C ASP A 379 4.02 20.56 -13.02
N GLY A 380 2.83 20.03 -12.77
CA GLY A 380 2.57 19.04 -11.74
C GLY A 380 3.23 17.70 -12.10
N ALA A 381 3.81 17.04 -11.11
CA ALA A 381 4.32 15.69 -11.28
C ALA A 381 3.16 14.73 -11.58
N VAL A 382 3.38 13.81 -12.51
CA VAL A 382 2.35 12.81 -12.83
C VAL A 382 2.37 11.69 -11.78
N PRO A 383 1.20 11.29 -11.25
CA PRO A 383 1.05 10.07 -10.47
C PRO A 383 1.54 8.84 -11.25
N PHE A 384 2.32 7.99 -10.60
CA PHE A 384 3.03 6.86 -11.20
C PHE A 384 2.11 5.94 -11.99
N TYR A 385 0.92 5.63 -11.45
CA TYR A 385 -0.03 4.73 -12.09
C TYR A 385 -0.84 5.36 -13.24
N LEU A 386 -0.59 6.64 -13.59
CA LEU A 386 -1.05 7.25 -14.85
C LEU A 386 -0.01 7.17 -15.98
N LEU A 387 1.22 6.70 -15.68
CA LEU A 387 2.27 6.51 -16.68
C LEU A 387 2.04 5.33 -17.63
N PRO A 388 1.57 4.15 -17.19
CA PRO A 388 1.46 2.99 -18.08
C PRO A 388 0.62 3.29 -19.33
N GLY A 389 1.20 3.09 -20.51
CA GLY A 389 0.59 3.40 -21.80
C GLY A 389 0.64 4.87 -22.23
N ALA A 390 1.07 5.79 -21.36
CA ALA A 390 1.28 7.19 -21.72
C ALA A 390 2.53 7.35 -22.59
N ARG A 391 2.50 8.32 -23.52
CA ARG A 391 3.59 8.60 -24.45
C ARG A 391 4.19 9.99 -24.21
N LEU A 392 5.52 10.08 -24.18
CA LEU A 392 6.21 11.36 -24.07
C LEU A 392 6.01 12.24 -25.33
N ARG A 393 5.68 13.51 -25.12
CA ARG A 393 5.56 14.55 -26.16
C ARG A 393 6.87 15.28 -26.42
N ARG A 394 7.77 15.29 -25.44
CA ARG A 394 9.09 15.93 -25.47
C ARG A 394 10.11 15.05 -24.75
N ASN A 395 11.39 15.32 -24.98
CA ASN A 395 12.47 14.66 -24.23
C ASN A 395 12.38 15.02 -22.75
N ILE A 396 12.79 14.08 -21.90
CA ILE A 396 12.99 14.29 -20.46
C ILE A 396 14.46 14.02 -20.15
N ALA A 397 15.10 14.92 -19.40
CA ALA A 397 16.49 14.73 -19.01
C ALA A 397 16.61 13.65 -17.93
N ALA A 398 17.80 13.06 -17.80
CA ALA A 398 18.10 12.20 -16.67
C ALA A 398 17.91 12.99 -15.36
N HIS A 399 17.33 12.35 -14.35
CA HIS A 399 17.04 12.89 -13.03
C HIS A 399 15.89 13.89 -12.93
N ASP A 400 15.16 14.17 -14.03
CA ASP A 400 13.94 14.98 -13.98
C ASP A 400 12.73 14.15 -13.51
N ILE A 401 11.84 14.75 -12.72
CA ILE A 401 10.50 14.20 -12.44
C ILE A 401 9.64 14.35 -13.69
N ILE A 402 8.83 13.34 -14.02
CA ILE A 402 7.94 13.39 -15.19
C ILE A 402 6.78 14.38 -14.93
N PRO A 403 6.69 15.52 -15.64
CA PRO A 403 5.57 16.43 -15.48
C PRO A 403 4.38 15.99 -16.34
N PHE A 404 3.16 16.28 -15.92
CA PHE A 404 1.95 15.91 -16.67
C PHE A 404 1.93 16.51 -18.09
N SER A 405 2.42 17.75 -18.27
CA SER A 405 2.54 18.39 -19.60
C SER A 405 3.44 17.65 -20.59
N ALA A 406 4.37 16.82 -20.12
CA ALA A 406 5.22 16.02 -21.00
C ALA A 406 4.50 14.82 -21.60
N LEU A 407 3.28 14.51 -21.16
CA LEU A 407 2.59 13.28 -21.53
C LEU A 407 1.44 13.50 -22.50
N LYS A 408 1.30 12.57 -23.43
CA LYS A 408 0.03 12.26 -24.10
C LYS A 408 -0.57 11.05 -23.37
N VAL A 409 -1.55 11.31 -22.52
CA VAL A 409 -2.35 10.30 -21.80
C VAL A 409 -3.69 10.17 -22.50
N ALA A 410 -4.23 8.95 -22.60
CA ALA A 410 -5.58 8.72 -23.10
C ALA A 410 -6.62 9.18 -22.07
N ASP A 411 -7.81 9.57 -22.52
CA ASP A 411 -8.92 9.78 -21.60
C ASP A 411 -9.31 8.45 -20.97
N SER A 412 -9.52 8.47 -19.66
CA SER A 412 -9.81 7.29 -18.85
C SER A 412 -10.62 7.69 -17.62
N THR A 413 -11.29 6.73 -16.97
CA THR A 413 -12.00 7.01 -15.72
C THR A 413 -11.03 7.38 -14.62
N LEU A 414 -9.87 6.71 -14.49
CA LEU A 414 -8.86 7.07 -13.51
C LEU A 414 -8.39 8.52 -13.66
N LEU A 415 -8.08 8.96 -14.89
CA LEU A 415 -7.68 10.34 -15.15
C LEU A 415 -8.80 11.35 -14.85
N ARG A 416 -10.05 11.02 -15.23
CA ARG A 416 -11.21 11.86 -14.92
C ARG A 416 -11.39 12.02 -13.40
N LEU A 417 -11.40 10.92 -12.66
CA LEU A 417 -11.57 10.95 -11.20
C LEU A 417 -10.41 11.67 -10.50
N ARG A 418 -9.18 11.55 -11.02
CA ARG A 418 -8.05 12.34 -10.51
C ARG A 418 -8.26 13.84 -10.69
N ARG A 419 -8.75 14.29 -11.86
CA ARG A 419 -9.09 15.71 -12.05
C ARG A 419 -10.19 16.17 -11.11
N GLU A 420 -11.23 15.36 -10.91
CA GLU A 420 -12.30 15.66 -9.96
C GLU A 420 -11.79 15.71 -8.50
N GLN A 421 -10.82 14.85 -8.15
CA GLN A 421 -10.11 14.92 -6.86
C GLN A 421 -9.42 16.27 -6.70
N ASP A 422 -8.63 16.68 -7.69
CA ASP A 422 -7.89 17.93 -7.65
C ASP A 422 -8.86 19.12 -7.47
N GLU A 423 -9.96 19.17 -8.21
CA GLU A 423 -10.97 20.23 -8.10
C GLU A 423 -11.60 20.32 -6.69
N ILE A 424 -11.90 19.19 -6.06
CA ILE A 424 -12.52 19.16 -4.72
C ILE A 424 -11.52 19.62 -3.67
N PHE A 425 -10.30 19.10 -3.69
CA PHE A 425 -9.32 19.34 -2.63
C PHE A 425 -8.56 20.66 -2.82
N GLN A 426 -8.46 21.22 -4.02
CA GLN A 426 -8.00 22.60 -4.23
C GLN A 426 -8.95 23.62 -3.57
N ARG A 427 -10.28 23.43 -3.71
CA ARG A 427 -11.29 24.34 -3.13
C ARG A 427 -11.37 24.31 -1.61
N VAL A 428 -10.88 23.24 -0.98
CA VAL A 428 -10.84 23.10 0.49
C VAL A 428 -9.59 23.76 1.09
N MET A 429 -8.56 23.99 0.27
CA MET A 429 -7.30 24.64 0.68
C MET A 429 -7.26 26.15 0.38
N SER A 430 -8.24 26.68 -0.36
CA SER A 430 -8.48 28.10 -0.61
C SER A 430 -9.55 28.65 0.31
#